data_AF-A0A971ATK6-F1
#
_entry.id   AF-A0A971ATK6-F1
#
_cell.length_a   1.000
_cell.length_b   1.000
_cell.length_c   1.000
_cell.angle_alpha   90.00
_cell.angle_beta   90.00
_cell.angle_gamma   90.00
#
_symmetry.space_group_name_H-M   'P 1'
#
loop_
_entity.id
_entity.type
_entity.pdbx_description
1 polymer ?
#
loop_
_entity_poly.entity_id
_entity_poly.type
_entity_poly.pdbx_seq_one_letter_code
_entity_poly.pdbx_strand_id
1 'polypeptide(L)'
;QPVNTLDLAPTLLEMTGCGPLAQGEGRSLAPLLRGESPADWPDDSFAEFHGQRYYWTQRLVWAGRYKYVFNAFDFDELYDLRADPYEMRNLAGDPGHQGVLEEMVGRMWTHIRAIGDENMLHSQYGSLRFAPLGPGA
;
A
#
# COMPACT_ATOMS: atom_id res chain seq x y z
N GLN A 1 12.55 -7.18 -2.94
CA GLN A 1 12.08 -5.87 -3.46
C GLN A 1 10.60 -6.03 -3.79
N PRO A 2 9.74 -5.12 -3.33
CA PRO A 2 8.32 -5.13 -3.70
C PRO A 2 8.15 -4.82 -5.18
N VAL A 3 7.14 -5.44 -5.80
CA VAL A 3 6.70 -5.23 -7.18
C VAL A 3 5.17 -5.29 -7.21
N ASN A 4 4.55 -4.52 -8.10
CA ASN A 4 3.11 -4.41 -8.23
C ASN A 4 2.63 -4.87 -9.60
N THR A 5 1.36 -5.26 -9.72
CA THR A 5 0.76 -5.59 -11.02
C THR A 5 0.81 -4.40 -12.00
N LEU A 6 0.71 -3.17 -11.48
CA LEU A 6 0.79 -1.94 -12.27
C LEU A 6 2.14 -1.77 -12.98
N ASP A 7 3.20 -2.44 -12.51
CA ASP A 7 4.54 -2.39 -13.09
C ASP A 7 4.64 -3.16 -14.41
N LEU A 8 3.69 -4.05 -14.71
CA LEU A 8 3.71 -4.87 -15.92
C LEU A 8 3.60 -4.02 -17.20
N ALA A 9 2.69 -3.05 -17.23
CA ALA A 9 2.47 -2.22 -18.41
C ALA A 9 3.69 -1.37 -18.80
N PRO A 10 4.32 -0.58 -17.88
CA PRO A 10 5.54 0.15 -18.21
C PRO A 10 6.72 -0.78 -18.52
N THR A 11 6.79 -1.98 -17.93
CA THR A 11 7.81 -2.97 -18.28
C THR A 11 7.69 -3.41 -19.73
N LEU A 12 6.48 -3.80 -20.16
CA LEU A 12 6.24 -4.23 -21.54
C LEU A 12 6.55 -3.11 -22.54
N LEU A 13 6.13 -1.88 -22.24
CA LEU A 13 6.39 -0.72 -23.11
C LEU A 13 7.89 -0.45 -23.26
N GLU A 14 8.68 -0.48 -22.18
CA GLU A 14 10.14 -0.35 -22.25
C GLU A 14 10.74 -1.48 -23.11
N MET A 15 10.34 -2.73 -22.85
CA MET A 15 10.89 -3.90 -23.54
C MET A 15 10.55 -3.93 -25.03
N THR A 16 9.40 -3.38 -25.43
CA THR A 16 8.99 -3.30 -26.85
C THR A 16 9.43 -2.01 -27.54
N GLY A 17 10.10 -1.09 -26.83
CA GLY A 17 10.51 0.22 -27.36
C GLY A 17 9.33 1.16 -27.64
N CYS A 18 8.19 0.94 -27.00
CA CYS A 18 7.05 1.85 -27.07
C CYS A 18 7.24 3.04 -26.12
N GLY A 19 6.53 4.14 -26.38
CA GLY A 19 6.54 5.31 -25.50
C GLY A 19 5.95 5.01 -24.11
N PRO A 20 6.27 5.82 -23.10
CA PRO A 20 5.79 5.63 -21.73
C PRO A 20 4.27 5.82 -21.61
N LEU A 21 3.68 5.26 -20.55
CA LEU A 21 2.31 5.56 -20.14
C LEU A 21 2.26 6.97 -19.53
N ALA A 22 1.48 7.86 -20.14
CA ALA A 22 1.37 9.25 -19.70
C ALA A 22 0.80 9.41 -18.28
N GLN A 23 -0.01 8.45 -17.82
CA GLN A 23 -0.67 8.45 -16.50
C GLN A 23 -0.52 7.10 -15.79
N GLY A 24 0.62 6.43 -15.97
CA GLY A 24 0.90 5.18 -15.27
C GLY A 24 1.57 5.42 -13.91
N GLU A 25 1.08 4.75 -12.87
CA GLU A 25 1.66 4.81 -11.51
C GLU A 25 2.72 3.73 -11.28
N GLY A 26 2.77 2.71 -12.15
CA GLY A 26 3.77 1.65 -12.10
C GLY A 26 5.12 2.08 -12.66
N ARG A 27 6.15 1.29 -12.36
CA ARG A 27 7.51 1.44 -12.90
C ARG A 27 7.94 0.20 -13.67
N SER A 28 8.84 0.36 -14.61
CA SER A 28 9.39 -0.79 -15.34
C SER A 28 10.23 -1.67 -14.42
N LEU A 29 10.00 -2.99 -14.51
CA LEU A 29 10.77 -4.04 -13.86
C LEU A 29 12.01 -4.44 -14.67
N ALA A 30 12.21 -3.88 -15.87
CA ALA A 30 13.30 -4.25 -16.75
C ALA A 30 14.70 -4.14 -16.11
N PRO A 31 15.03 -3.13 -15.28
CA PRO A 31 16.27 -3.11 -14.50
C PRO A 31 16.43 -4.35 -13.61
N LEU A 32 15.38 -4.75 -12.89
CA LEU A 32 15.42 -5.93 -12.03
C LEU A 32 15.60 -7.22 -12.82
N LEU A 33 14.95 -7.33 -13.98
CA LEU A 33 15.10 -8.47 -14.90
C LEU A 33 16.54 -8.57 -15.47
N ARG A 34 17.26 -7.46 -15.54
CA ARG A 34 18.69 -7.41 -15.91
C ARG A 34 19.62 -7.71 -14.72
N GLY A 35 19.09 -7.96 -13.53
CA GLY A 35 19.87 -8.19 -12.31
C GLY A 35 20.40 -6.93 -11.66
N GLU A 36 19.91 -5.75 -12.06
CA GLU A 36 20.27 -4.48 -11.45
C GLU A 36 19.57 -4.31 -10.10
N SER A 37 20.10 -3.43 -9.24
CA SER A 37 19.50 -3.07 -7.96
C SER A 37 19.42 -1.54 -7.86
N PRO A 38 18.39 -0.92 -8.44
CA PRO A 38 18.22 0.53 -8.41
C PRO A 38 18.17 1.05 -6.97
N ALA A 39 18.91 2.12 -6.68
CA ALA A 39 19.03 2.68 -5.34
C ALA A 39 17.73 3.33 -4.84
N ASP A 40 16.88 3.76 -5.77
CA ASP A 40 15.59 4.42 -5.56
C ASP A 40 14.40 3.45 -5.66
N TRP A 41 14.64 2.13 -5.67
CA TRP A 41 13.56 1.15 -5.67
C TRP A 41 12.80 1.21 -4.34
N PRO A 42 11.45 1.35 -4.34
CA PRO A 42 10.71 1.44 -3.09
C PRO A 42 10.87 0.22 -2.19
N ASP A 43 10.78 0.50 -0.89
CA ASP A 43 10.80 -0.49 0.17
C ASP A 43 9.39 -0.93 0.60
N ASP A 44 8.35 -0.35 -0.01
CA ASP A 44 6.95 -0.66 0.24
C ASP A 44 6.11 -0.95 -1.02
N SER A 45 4.92 -1.50 -0.79
CA SER A 45 3.89 -1.81 -1.78
C SER A 45 2.54 -1.34 -1.27
N PHE A 46 1.65 -0.95 -2.18
CA PHE A 46 0.32 -0.45 -1.86
C PHE A 46 -0.74 -1.19 -2.68
N ALA A 47 -1.88 -1.48 -2.06
CA ALA A 47 -3.04 -2.01 -2.77
C ALA A 47 -4.34 -1.46 -2.21
N GLU A 48 -5.36 -1.49 -3.05
CA GLU A 48 -6.70 -1.04 -2.71
C GLU A 48 -7.70 -2.16 -2.91
N PHE A 49 -8.70 -2.20 -2.03
CA PHE A 49 -9.87 -3.03 -2.20
C PHE A 49 -11.12 -2.17 -2.01
N HIS A 50 -12.04 -2.28 -2.95
CA HIS A 50 -13.29 -1.50 -2.99
C HIS A 50 -14.53 -2.39 -2.83
N GLY A 51 -14.33 -3.58 -2.27
CA GLY A 51 -15.40 -4.54 -2.05
C GLY A 51 -15.71 -5.36 -3.29
N GLN A 52 -16.76 -6.17 -3.16
CA GLN A 52 -17.35 -6.92 -4.28
C GLN A 52 -18.85 -6.66 -4.30
N ARG A 53 -19.60 -7.40 -3.47
CA ARG A 53 -21.05 -7.28 -3.33
C ARG A 53 -21.46 -6.17 -2.35
N TYR A 54 -20.59 -5.87 -1.38
CA TYR A 54 -20.75 -4.80 -0.42
C TYR A 54 -19.63 -3.80 -0.59
N TYR A 55 -19.94 -2.52 -0.41
CA TYR A 55 -18.96 -1.44 -0.48
C TYR A 55 -18.07 -1.47 0.75
N TRP A 56 -16.89 -2.07 0.60
CA TRP A 56 -15.85 -2.15 1.61
C TRP A 56 -14.62 -1.45 1.06
N THR A 57 -14.12 -0.46 1.79
CA THR A 57 -12.93 0.28 1.37
C THR A 57 -11.79 -0.08 2.29
N GLN A 58 -10.76 -0.70 1.71
CA GLN A 58 -9.51 -1.01 2.40
C GLN A 58 -8.33 -0.40 1.65
N ARG A 59 -7.30 -0.05 2.42
CA ARG A 59 -5.98 0.35 1.92
C ARG A 59 -4.95 -0.54 2.59
N LEU A 60 -4.09 -1.14 1.78
CA LEU A 60 -3.13 -2.13 2.22
C LEU A 60 -1.73 -1.61 1.94
N VAL A 61 -0.85 -1.71 2.94
CA VAL A 61 0.57 -1.37 2.82
C VAL A 61 1.39 -2.57 3.24
N TRP A 62 2.38 -2.92 2.43
CA TRP A 62 3.44 -3.85 2.81
C TRP A 62 4.75 -3.08 2.89
N ALA A 63 5.46 -3.14 4.01
CA ALA A 63 6.78 -2.54 4.14
C ALA A 63 7.68 -3.40 5.04
N GLY A 64 8.87 -3.72 4.55
CA GLY A 64 9.80 -4.62 5.26
C GLY A 64 9.16 -5.98 5.57
N ARG A 65 8.94 -6.27 6.86
CA ARG A 65 8.31 -7.53 7.33
C ARG A 65 6.84 -7.37 7.70
N TYR A 66 6.29 -6.17 7.60
CA TYR A 66 4.95 -5.87 8.09
C TYR A 66 3.96 -5.67 6.95
N LYS A 67 2.70 -6.02 7.23
CA LYS A 67 1.54 -5.69 6.43
C LYS A 67 0.54 -4.93 7.30
N TYR A 68 0.04 -3.83 6.80
CA TYR A 68 -1.03 -3.06 7.40
C TYR A 68 -2.25 -3.06 6.49
N VAL A 69 -3.43 -3.21 7.09
CA VAL A 69 -4.72 -3.14 6.42
C VAL A 69 -5.56 -2.12 7.17
N PHE A 70 -5.84 -1.00 6.51
CA PHE A 70 -6.85 -0.06 6.97
C PHE A 70 -8.23 -0.59 6.61
N ASN A 71 -9.12 -0.64 7.59
CA ASN A 71 -10.50 -1.05 7.45
C ASN A 71 -11.43 0.09 7.80
N ALA A 72 -12.13 0.65 6.80
CA ALA A 72 -13.12 1.69 7.05
C ALA A 72 -14.39 1.17 7.76
N PHE A 73 -14.58 -0.13 7.83
CA PHE A 73 -15.84 -0.76 8.28
C PHE A 73 -15.64 -1.73 9.44
N ASP A 74 -14.40 -1.95 9.87
CA ASP A 74 -14.02 -2.88 10.95
C ASP A 74 -12.71 -2.40 11.60
N PHE A 75 -12.11 -3.19 12.48
CA PHE A 75 -10.81 -2.92 13.07
C PHE A 75 -9.69 -2.96 12.03
N ASP A 76 -8.74 -2.05 12.15
CA ASP A 76 -7.50 -2.12 11.39
C ASP A 76 -6.68 -3.36 11.77
N GLU A 77 -5.85 -3.81 10.83
CA GLU A 77 -5.05 -5.00 10.99
C GLU A 77 -3.57 -4.70 10.75
N LEU A 78 -2.71 -5.23 11.63
CA LEU A 78 -1.26 -5.17 11.49
C LEU A 78 -0.69 -6.58 11.67
N TYR A 79 0.10 -7.03 10.70
CA TYR A 79 0.69 -8.36 10.69
C TYR A 79 2.20 -8.31 10.55
N ASP A 80 2.90 -9.08 11.36
CA ASP A 80 4.31 -9.37 11.18
C ASP A 80 4.45 -10.62 10.31
N LEU A 81 4.64 -10.45 9.01
CA LEU A 81 4.68 -11.54 8.02
C LEU A 81 5.86 -12.50 8.20
N ARG A 82 6.89 -12.11 8.97
CA ARG A 82 8.01 -13.01 9.27
C ARG A 82 7.68 -13.94 10.45
N ALA A 83 6.97 -13.45 11.45
CA ALA A 83 6.54 -14.25 12.59
C ALA A 83 5.21 -14.98 12.33
N ASP A 84 4.37 -14.39 11.49
CA ASP A 84 3.01 -14.81 11.17
C ASP A 84 2.77 -14.70 9.66
N PRO A 85 3.36 -15.59 8.85
CA PRO A 85 3.24 -15.57 7.39
C PRO A 85 1.83 -15.86 6.87
N TYR A 86 0.93 -16.28 7.76
CA TYR A 86 -0.46 -16.61 7.44
C TYR A 86 -1.46 -15.56 7.96
N GLU A 87 -0.96 -14.46 8.53
CA GLU A 87 -1.79 -13.31 8.96
C GLU A 87 -2.88 -13.71 9.98
N MET A 88 -2.54 -14.61 10.91
CA MET A 88 -3.48 -15.18 11.88
C MET A 88 -3.58 -14.36 13.17
N ARG A 89 -2.61 -13.48 13.46
CA ARG A 89 -2.54 -12.67 14.68
C ARG A 89 -2.47 -11.18 14.33
N ASN A 90 -3.59 -10.49 14.52
CA ASN A 90 -3.64 -9.03 14.41
C ASN A 90 -2.89 -8.37 15.59
N LEU A 91 -1.90 -7.52 15.27
CA LEU A 91 -1.06 -6.76 16.21
C LEU A 91 -1.47 -5.29 16.33
N ALA A 92 -2.50 -4.82 15.63
CA ALA A 92 -2.89 -3.40 15.62
C ALA A 92 -3.26 -2.88 17.01
N GLY A 93 -3.83 -3.74 17.87
CA GLY A 93 -4.13 -3.43 19.27
C GLY A 93 -3.00 -3.71 20.26
N ASP A 94 -1.85 -4.23 19.81
CA ASP A 94 -0.72 -4.59 20.68
C ASP A 94 0.09 -3.33 21.04
N PRO A 95 0.17 -2.92 22.33
CA PRO A 95 0.93 -1.75 22.73
C PRO A 95 2.41 -1.80 22.33
N GLY A 96 3.00 -3.00 22.20
CA GLY A 96 4.39 -3.18 21.77
C GLY A 96 4.64 -2.84 20.30
N HIS A 97 3.59 -2.70 19.48
CA HIS A 97 3.69 -2.49 18.04
C HIS A 97 3.17 -1.11 17.59
N GLN A 98 2.83 -0.20 18.52
CA GLN A 98 2.28 1.11 18.19
C GLN A 98 3.18 1.93 17.25
N GLY A 99 4.49 1.95 17.48
CA GLY A 99 5.40 2.68 16.58
C GLY A 99 5.43 2.12 15.15
N VAL A 100 5.26 0.79 15.00
CA VAL A 100 5.17 0.15 13.67
C VAL A 100 3.82 0.49 13.03
N LEU A 101 2.74 0.45 13.80
CA LEU A 101 1.41 0.85 13.32
C LEU A 101 1.43 2.29 12.79
N GLU A 102 2.01 3.21 13.56
CA GLU A 102 2.12 4.62 13.18
C GLU A 102 2.92 4.81 11.88
N GLU A 103 4.07 4.12 11.74
CA GLU A 103 4.87 4.15 10.50
C GLU A 103 4.05 3.67 9.30
N MET A 104 3.37 2.52 9.45
CA MET A 104 2.60 1.91 8.37
C MET A 104 1.40 2.77 7.95
N VAL A 105 0.74 3.42 8.91
CA VAL A 105 -0.35 4.38 8.64
C VAL A 105 0.19 5.62 7.92
N GLY A 106 1.35 6.14 8.31
CA GLY A 106 2.00 7.26 7.61
C GLY A 106 2.35 6.93 6.15
N ARG A 107 2.87 5.71 5.90
CA ARG A 107 3.10 5.20 4.55
C ARG A 107 1.79 5.11 3.75
N MET A 108 0.71 4.60 4.34
CA MET A 108 -0.61 4.57 3.71
C MET A 108 -1.07 5.96 3.27
N TRP A 109 -0.97 6.97 4.16
CA TRP A 109 -1.35 8.34 3.81
C TRP A 109 -0.46 8.96 2.74
N THR A 110 0.83 8.61 2.71
CA THR A 110 1.76 9.02 1.66
C THR A 110 1.30 8.51 0.30
N HIS A 111 0.93 7.23 0.20
CA HIS A 111 0.37 6.64 -1.03
C HIS A 111 -0.95 7.30 -1.43
N ILE A 112 -1.91 7.42 -0.50
CA ILE A 112 -3.23 8.06 -0.73
C ILE A 112 -3.07 9.47 -1.33
N ARG A 113 -2.13 10.27 -0.79
CA ARG A 113 -1.86 11.62 -1.31
C ARG A 113 -1.19 11.59 -2.69
N ALA A 114 -0.25 10.68 -2.90
CA ALA A 114 0.50 10.59 -4.16
C ALA A 114 -0.40 10.26 -5.35
N ILE A 115 -1.39 9.39 -5.16
CA ILE A 115 -2.34 8.97 -6.20
C ILE A 115 -3.57 9.89 -6.32
N GLY A 116 -3.68 10.89 -5.44
CA GLY A 116 -4.83 11.81 -5.42
C GLY A 116 -6.14 11.11 -5.08
N ASP A 117 -6.14 10.18 -4.11
CA ASP A 117 -7.34 9.49 -3.66
C ASP A 117 -8.22 10.42 -2.81
N GLU A 118 -8.97 11.28 -3.52
CA GLU A 118 -9.86 12.29 -2.94
C GLU A 118 -10.98 11.67 -2.09
N ASN A 119 -11.39 10.43 -2.38
CA ASN A 119 -12.39 9.75 -1.59
C ASN A 119 -11.90 9.51 -0.17
N MET A 120 -10.63 9.15 0.00
CA MET A 120 -10.01 8.98 1.31
C MET A 120 -9.68 10.33 1.96
N LEU A 121 -9.21 11.31 1.20
CA LEU A 121 -8.80 12.62 1.73
C LEU A 121 -9.97 13.52 2.14
N HIS A 122 -11.12 13.40 1.49
CA HIS A 122 -12.26 14.31 1.64
C HIS A 122 -13.56 13.62 2.04
N SER A 123 -13.50 12.35 2.46
CA SER A 123 -14.70 11.61 2.83
C SER A 123 -15.52 12.33 3.91
N GLN A 124 -16.82 12.45 3.64
CA GLN A 124 -17.80 12.85 4.64
C GLN A 124 -18.40 11.64 5.37
N TYR A 125 -18.09 10.42 4.93
CA TYR A 125 -18.54 9.19 5.60
C TYR A 125 -17.68 8.92 6.82
N GLY A 126 -18.29 8.92 8.01
CA GLY A 126 -17.59 8.72 9.28
C GLY A 126 -16.81 7.41 9.35
N SER A 127 -17.28 6.34 8.70
CA SER A 127 -16.59 5.06 8.57
C SER A 127 -15.19 5.19 7.94
N LEU A 128 -15.02 6.09 6.98
CA LEU A 128 -13.73 6.32 6.31
C LEU A 128 -12.77 7.22 7.12
N ARG A 129 -13.14 7.65 8.34
CA ARG A 129 -12.39 8.64 9.14
C ARG A 129 -11.56 8.08 10.30
N PHE A 130 -11.51 6.76 10.49
CA PHE A 130 -10.94 6.16 11.71
C PHE A 130 -9.59 5.47 11.53
N ALA A 131 -8.66 6.07 10.77
CA ALA A 131 -7.27 5.62 10.87
C ALA A 131 -6.66 6.10 12.22
N PRO A 132 -5.83 5.29 12.91
CA PRO A 132 -5.21 5.62 14.19
C PRO A 132 -4.44 6.94 14.17
N LEU A 133 -3.88 7.27 13.01
CA LEU A 133 -3.33 8.58 12.69
C LEU A 133 -4.13 9.19 11.54
N GLY A 134 -4.54 10.45 11.72
CA GLY A 134 -5.26 11.20 10.69
C GLY A 134 -4.36 11.59 9.50
N PRO A 135 -4.94 12.12 8.42
CA PRO A 135 -4.25 12.41 7.17
C PRO A 135 -3.18 13.51 7.26
N GLY A 136 -2.82 14.00 8.45
CA GLY A 136 -1.79 15.03 8.70
C GLY A 136 -0.63 14.58 9.59
N ALA A 137 -0.59 13.30 9.96
CA ALA A 137 0.53 12.69 10.67
C ALA A 137 1.70 12.37 9.73
#